data_AF-A0A931YI79-F1
#
_entry.id   AF-A0A931YI79-F1
#
_cell.length_a   1.000
_cell.length_b   1.000
_cell.length_c   1.000
_cell.angle_alpha   90.00
_cell.angle_beta   90.00
_cell.angle_gamma   90.00
#
_symmetry.space_group_name_H-M   'P 1'
#
loop_
_entity.id
_entity.type
_entity.pdbx_description
1 polymer ?
#
loop_
_entity_poly.entity_id
_entity_poly.type
_entity_poly.pdbx_seq_one_letter_code
_entity_poly.pdbx_strand_id
1 'polypeptide(L)'
;MAGTAPEVRGDLTARGRRFAIVVSRFHEEITARLVVGARAALRRHGAADRDVAVVWVPGAFEIPQVALALARRGGIDALVCLGCVIRGETPHFEYVAGEAARGIADVGRLTGVPATFGVITAETRAQALDRAGGRMGNRGEEAALAALELVGLLRALNGASGRRRRPRVGGRQARAVRRRVKAGTPREAAGRARHGRDEQANGSALPRGPAAPARG
;
A
#
# COMPACT_ATOMS: atom_id res chain seq x y z
N MET A 1 -22.54 19.22 -35.06
CA MET A 1 -21.10 18.91 -34.87
C MET A 1 -20.96 18.05 -33.62
N ALA A 2 -20.60 16.78 -33.77
CA ALA A 2 -20.40 15.87 -32.63
C ALA A 2 -19.14 16.31 -31.87
N GLY A 3 -19.28 16.73 -30.62
CA GLY A 3 -18.14 17.08 -29.77
C GLY A 3 -17.34 15.82 -29.45
N THR A 4 -16.06 15.81 -29.79
CA THR A 4 -15.13 14.77 -29.35
C THR A 4 -15.03 14.76 -27.83
N ALA A 5 -15.08 13.56 -27.23
CA ALA A 5 -14.93 13.41 -25.79
C ALA A 5 -13.54 13.91 -25.34
N PRO A 6 -13.43 14.50 -24.14
CA PRO A 6 -12.16 15.01 -23.64
C PRO A 6 -11.16 13.89 -23.38
N GLU A 7 -9.92 14.06 -23.85
CA GLU A 7 -8.80 13.18 -23.56
C GLU A 7 -8.09 13.65 -22.28
N VAL A 8 -7.84 12.72 -21.34
CA VAL A 8 -7.17 13.01 -20.06
C VAL A 8 -5.93 12.14 -19.93
N ARG A 9 -4.78 12.75 -19.68
CA ARG A 9 -3.47 12.10 -19.52
C ARG A 9 -2.84 12.48 -18.18
N GLY A 10 -2.02 11.58 -17.64
CA GLY A 10 -1.23 11.87 -16.44
C GLY A 10 0.01 12.71 -16.77
N ASP A 11 0.41 13.56 -15.82
CA ASP A 11 1.73 14.19 -15.87
C ASP A 11 2.82 13.26 -15.30
N LEU A 12 4.08 13.57 -15.58
CA LEU A 12 5.23 12.86 -15.01
C LEU A 12 5.95 13.70 -13.94
N THR A 13 5.25 14.50 -13.13
CA THR A 13 5.92 15.25 -12.05
C THR A 13 5.98 14.44 -10.76
N ALA A 14 7.12 14.43 -10.09
CA ALA A 14 7.29 13.81 -8.78
C ALA A 14 7.39 14.85 -7.64
N ARG A 15 7.41 16.14 -7.98
CA ARG A 15 7.60 17.23 -7.01
C ARG A 15 6.43 17.28 -6.02
N GLY A 16 6.74 17.22 -4.72
CA GLY A 16 5.74 17.23 -3.66
C GLY A 16 4.87 15.97 -3.60
N ARG A 17 5.30 14.88 -4.24
CA ARG A 17 4.66 13.56 -4.16
C ARG A 17 5.54 12.61 -3.36
N ARG A 18 4.93 11.72 -2.59
CA ARG A 18 5.61 10.72 -1.76
C ARG A 18 5.45 9.33 -2.33
N PHE A 19 6.56 8.59 -2.41
CA PHE A 19 6.60 7.25 -2.98
C PHE A 19 7.17 6.26 -1.97
N ALA A 20 6.67 5.03 -2.03
CA ALA A 20 7.31 3.92 -1.35
C ALA A 20 7.67 2.84 -2.39
N ILE A 21 8.94 2.48 -2.44
CA ILE A 21 9.45 1.36 -3.21
C ILE A 21 9.42 0.14 -2.29
N VAL A 22 8.61 -0.87 -2.62
CA VAL A 22 8.58 -2.15 -1.89
C VAL A 22 9.31 -3.17 -2.74
N VAL A 23 10.39 -3.74 -2.23
CA VAL A 23 11.32 -4.55 -3.03
C VAL A 23 11.68 -5.87 -2.37
N SER A 24 11.66 -6.97 -3.13
CA SER A 24 12.13 -8.27 -2.66
C SER A 24 13.66 -8.33 -2.56
N ARG A 25 14.17 -8.94 -1.49
CA ARG A 25 15.61 -9.23 -1.31
C ARG A 25 16.07 -10.45 -2.08
N PHE A 26 15.18 -11.40 -2.37
CA PHE A 26 15.52 -12.53 -3.23
C PHE A 26 15.96 -12.04 -4.62
N HIS A 27 17.10 -12.55 -5.11
CA HIS A 27 17.85 -12.03 -6.28
C HIS A 27 18.32 -10.57 -6.15
N GLU A 28 18.88 -10.20 -4.98
CA GLU A 28 19.29 -8.83 -4.65
C GLU A 28 20.20 -8.19 -5.71
N GLU A 29 21.07 -8.97 -6.37
CA GLU A 29 21.97 -8.44 -7.39
C GLU A 29 21.23 -7.92 -8.64
N ILE A 30 19.98 -8.35 -8.83
CA ILE A 30 19.06 -7.87 -9.86
C ILE A 30 18.15 -6.79 -9.24
N THR A 31 17.50 -7.06 -8.11
CA THR A 31 16.49 -6.15 -7.55
C THR A 31 17.09 -4.83 -7.05
N ALA A 32 18.34 -4.83 -6.58
CA ALA A 32 19.06 -3.60 -6.25
C ALA A 32 19.22 -2.69 -7.48
N ARG A 33 19.44 -3.24 -8.67
CA ARG A 33 19.51 -2.46 -9.93
C ARG A 33 18.15 -1.86 -10.30
N LEU A 34 17.05 -2.56 -9.99
CA LEU A 34 15.70 -2.03 -10.15
C LEU A 34 15.46 -0.84 -9.22
N VAL A 35 15.89 -0.94 -7.96
CA VAL A 35 15.80 0.17 -6.99
C VAL A 35 16.58 1.39 -7.48
N VAL A 36 17.80 1.19 -8.00
CA VAL A 36 18.60 2.27 -8.58
C VAL A 36 17.87 2.93 -9.74
N GLY A 37 17.33 2.16 -10.68
CA GLY A 37 16.54 2.67 -11.81
C GLY A 37 15.31 3.46 -11.37
N ALA A 38 14.52 2.91 -10.44
CA ALA A 38 13.34 3.55 -9.88
C ALA A 38 13.67 4.88 -9.20
N ARG A 39 14.66 4.90 -8.31
CA ARG A 39 15.09 6.14 -7.62
C ARG A 39 15.63 7.17 -8.60
N ALA A 40 16.41 6.75 -9.60
CA ALA A 40 16.92 7.65 -10.64
C ALA A 40 15.77 8.30 -11.42
N ALA A 41 14.78 7.51 -11.84
CA ALA A 41 13.59 8.03 -12.52
C ALA A 41 12.83 9.03 -11.64
N LEU A 42 12.45 8.66 -10.42
CA LEU A 42 11.72 9.57 -9.51
C LEU A 42 12.49 10.88 -9.28
N ARG A 43 13.81 10.80 -9.08
CA ARG A 43 14.67 11.99 -8.88
C ARG A 43 14.73 12.89 -10.11
N ARG A 44 14.91 12.34 -11.31
CA ARG A 44 14.89 13.13 -12.57
C ARG A 44 13.58 13.88 -12.76
N HIS A 45 12.49 13.32 -12.24
CA HIS A 45 11.15 13.90 -12.29
C HIS A 45 10.81 14.80 -11.07
N GLY A 46 11.80 15.08 -10.20
CA GLY A 46 11.70 16.10 -9.15
C GLY A 46 11.30 15.58 -7.77
N ALA A 47 11.36 14.27 -7.51
CA ALA A 47 11.18 13.74 -6.16
C ALA A 47 12.36 14.17 -5.28
N ALA A 48 12.07 14.61 -4.05
CA ALA A 48 13.11 14.76 -3.04
C ALA A 48 13.42 13.39 -2.44
N ASP A 49 14.69 13.13 -2.09
CA ASP A 49 15.09 11.82 -1.54
C ASP A 49 14.31 11.45 -0.27
N ARG A 50 13.98 12.43 0.57
CA ARG A 50 13.17 12.24 1.79
C ARG A 50 11.73 11.79 1.52
N ASP A 51 11.23 12.01 0.31
CA ASP A 51 9.87 11.66 -0.10
C ASP A 51 9.82 10.28 -0.79
N VAL A 52 10.95 9.57 -0.87
CA VAL A 52 11.04 8.22 -1.46
C VAL A 52 11.57 7.24 -0.41
N ALA A 53 10.67 6.43 0.15
CA ALA A 53 11.04 5.34 1.06
C ALA A 53 11.38 4.06 0.26
N VAL A 54 12.33 3.27 0.75
CA VAL A 54 12.61 1.91 0.23
C VAL A 54 12.40 0.91 1.35
N VAL A 55 11.54 -0.08 1.12
CA VAL A 55 11.15 -1.11 2.09
C VAL A 55 11.47 -2.47 1.50
N TRP A 56 12.39 -3.18 2.15
CA TRP A 56 12.83 -4.49 1.71
C TRP A 56 11.99 -5.60 2.36
N VAL A 57 11.56 -6.56 1.54
CA VAL A 57 10.81 -7.76 1.97
C VAL A 57 11.59 -9.03 1.58
N PRO A 58 11.34 -10.19 2.22
CA PRO A 58 12.10 -11.41 1.93
C PRO A 58 12.01 -11.84 0.46
N GLY A 59 10.80 -12.06 -0.06
CA GLY A 59 10.55 -12.51 -1.43
C GLY A 59 9.47 -11.69 -2.14
N ALA A 60 9.23 -12.01 -3.42
CA ALA A 60 8.22 -11.32 -4.22
C ALA A 60 6.79 -11.58 -3.70
N PHE A 61 6.58 -12.73 -3.06
CA PHE A 61 5.30 -13.14 -2.50
C PHE A 61 4.84 -12.23 -1.33
N GLU A 62 5.77 -11.64 -0.58
CA GLU A 62 5.47 -10.75 0.54
C GLU A 62 5.23 -9.28 0.11
N ILE A 63 5.56 -8.92 -1.13
CA ILE A 63 5.41 -7.55 -1.63
C ILE A 63 3.97 -7.03 -1.44
N PRO A 64 2.90 -7.75 -1.86
CA PRO A 64 1.53 -7.29 -1.69
C PRO A 64 1.16 -6.97 -0.24
N GLN A 65 1.58 -7.82 0.71
CA GLN A 65 1.24 -7.65 2.13
C GLN A 65 1.80 -6.33 2.67
N VAL A 66 3.07 -6.05 2.39
CA VAL A 66 3.74 -4.83 2.87
C VAL A 66 3.24 -3.60 2.11
N ALA A 67 3.03 -3.72 0.80
CA ALA A 67 2.44 -2.65 -0.01
C ALA A 67 1.04 -2.25 0.50
N LEU A 68 0.18 -3.23 0.82
CA LEU A 68 -1.14 -2.98 1.39
C LEU A 68 -1.06 -2.26 2.74
N ALA A 69 -0.15 -2.69 3.61
CA ALA A 69 0.05 -2.07 4.92
C ALA A 69 0.50 -0.60 4.79
N LEU A 70 1.42 -0.31 3.86
CA LEU A 70 1.90 1.04 3.59
C LEU A 70 0.79 1.93 3.00
N ALA A 71 0.02 1.44 2.03
CA ALA A 71 -1.10 2.17 1.46
C ALA A 71 -2.16 2.52 2.52
N ARG A 72 -2.48 1.58 3.41
CA ARG A 72 -3.46 1.79 4.50
C ARG A 72 -2.96 2.73 5.59
N ARG A 73 -1.66 2.72 5.89
CA ARG A 73 -1.04 3.69 6.82
C ARG A 73 -1.18 5.12 6.31
N GLY A 74 -1.26 5.29 4.99
CA GLY A 74 -1.37 6.59 4.33
C GLY A 74 -0.04 7.34 4.32
N GLY A 75 -0.09 8.56 3.78
CA GLY A 75 1.12 9.40 3.67
C GLY A 75 2.00 9.08 2.46
N ILE A 76 1.54 8.24 1.53
CA ILE A 76 2.17 7.99 0.23
C ILE A 76 1.16 8.24 -0.88
N ASP A 77 1.66 8.71 -2.02
CA ASP A 77 0.86 8.96 -3.23
C ASP A 77 0.87 7.75 -4.17
N ALA A 78 1.97 6.98 -4.19
CA ALA A 78 2.04 5.73 -4.94
C ALA A 78 3.09 4.75 -4.38
N LEU A 79 2.90 3.49 -4.74
CA LEU A 79 3.77 2.36 -4.47
C LEU A 79 4.44 1.89 -5.77
N VAL A 80 5.73 1.61 -5.69
CA VAL A 80 6.51 0.99 -6.76
C VAL A 80 6.95 -0.38 -6.27
N CYS A 81 6.29 -1.44 -6.74
CA CYS A 81 6.51 -2.81 -6.27
C CYS A 81 7.53 -3.51 -7.16
N LEU A 82 8.73 -3.80 -6.64
CA LEU A 82 9.86 -4.32 -7.39
C LEU A 82 10.24 -5.72 -6.92
N GLY A 83 10.64 -6.58 -7.84
CA GLY A 83 11.13 -7.89 -7.48
C GLY A 83 11.67 -8.67 -8.68
N CYS A 84 12.11 -9.89 -8.43
CA CYS A 84 12.53 -10.80 -9.48
C CYS A 84 12.13 -12.22 -9.10
N VAL A 85 11.53 -12.93 -10.05
CA VAL A 85 11.18 -14.35 -9.96
C VAL A 85 11.73 -14.99 -11.23
N ILE A 86 12.64 -15.94 -11.07
CA ILE A 86 13.25 -16.68 -12.17
C ILE A 86 12.74 -18.12 -12.11
N ARG A 87 12.35 -18.68 -13.26
CA ARG A 87 11.85 -20.05 -13.34
C ARG A 87 12.91 -21.04 -12.84
N GLY A 88 12.46 -21.96 -11.98
CA GLY A 88 13.21 -23.15 -11.56
C GLY A 88 12.58 -24.42 -12.13
N GLU A 89 12.84 -25.56 -11.48
CA GLU A 89 12.39 -26.87 -11.96
C GLU A 89 10.93 -27.20 -11.61
N THR A 90 10.32 -26.43 -10.71
CA THR A 90 8.98 -26.70 -10.18
C THR A 90 7.99 -25.59 -10.53
N PRO A 91 6.67 -25.86 -10.41
CA PRO A 91 5.63 -24.84 -10.60
C PRO A 91 5.64 -23.68 -9.58
N HIS A 92 6.60 -23.63 -8.66
CA HIS A 92 6.72 -22.57 -7.65
C HIS A 92 6.78 -21.18 -8.30
N PHE A 93 7.39 -21.08 -9.49
CA PHE A 93 7.45 -19.86 -10.27
C PHE A 93 6.06 -19.27 -10.54
N GLU A 94 5.10 -20.07 -11.02
CA GLU A 94 3.75 -19.63 -11.35
C GLU A 94 3.00 -19.12 -10.13
N TYR A 95 3.10 -19.85 -9.01
CA TYR A 95 2.42 -19.46 -7.78
C TYR A 95 2.97 -18.17 -7.22
N VAL A 96 4.31 -18.01 -7.18
CA VAL A 96 4.93 -16.79 -6.65
C VAL A 96 4.70 -15.59 -7.56
N ALA A 97 4.96 -15.73 -8.87
CA ALA A 97 4.79 -14.64 -9.81
C ALA A 97 3.32 -14.23 -9.95
N GLY A 98 2.42 -15.22 -10.04
CA GLY A 98 0.99 -15.00 -10.18
C GLY A 98 0.37 -14.30 -8.97
N GLU A 99 0.63 -14.80 -7.77
CA GLU A 99 0.06 -14.20 -6.55
C GLU A 99 0.71 -12.86 -6.20
N ALA A 100 2.00 -12.66 -6.50
CA ALA A 100 2.62 -11.34 -6.39
C ALA A 100 1.93 -10.32 -7.33
N ALA A 101 1.71 -10.68 -8.59
CA ALA A 101 1.04 -9.81 -9.57
C ALA A 101 -0.40 -9.50 -9.15
N ARG A 102 -1.18 -10.53 -8.79
CA ARG A 102 -2.57 -10.38 -8.32
C ARG A 102 -2.63 -9.50 -7.07
N GLY A 103 -1.80 -9.79 -6.07
CA GLY A 103 -1.78 -9.05 -4.83
C GLY A 103 -1.40 -7.59 -5.01
N ILE A 104 -0.41 -7.28 -5.85
CA ILE A 104 -0.02 -5.89 -6.17
C ILE A 104 -1.18 -5.15 -6.84
N ALA A 105 -1.85 -5.77 -7.81
CA ALA A 105 -3.02 -5.16 -8.47
C ALA A 105 -4.16 -4.90 -7.46
N ASP A 106 -4.38 -5.82 -6.53
CA ASP A 106 -5.38 -5.68 -5.48
C ASP A 106 -5.08 -4.54 -4.50
N VAL A 107 -3.82 -4.21 -4.22
CA VAL A 107 -3.47 -3.04 -3.39
C VAL A 107 -4.08 -1.77 -3.98
N GLY A 108 -3.87 -1.54 -5.28
CA GLY A 108 -4.45 -0.38 -5.96
C GLY A 108 -5.97 -0.37 -5.93
N ARG A 109 -6.59 -1.53 -6.21
CA ARG A 109 -8.04 -1.70 -6.22
C ARG A 109 -8.69 -1.47 -4.84
N LEU A 110 -8.06 -1.96 -3.77
CA LEU A 110 -8.61 -1.92 -2.41
C LEU A 110 -8.38 -0.58 -1.70
N THR A 111 -7.30 0.13 -2.04
CA THR A 111 -6.89 1.33 -1.29
C THR A 111 -7.05 2.63 -2.08
N GLY A 112 -7.14 2.55 -3.41
CA GLY A 112 -7.11 3.71 -4.29
C GLY A 112 -5.72 4.36 -4.44
N VAL A 113 -4.70 3.84 -3.75
CA VAL A 113 -3.30 4.26 -3.92
C VAL A 113 -2.69 3.43 -5.07
N PRO A 114 -2.20 4.05 -6.16
CA PRO A 114 -1.54 3.33 -7.24
C PRO A 114 -0.42 2.42 -6.72
N ALA A 115 -0.43 1.16 -7.14
CA ALA A 115 0.66 0.22 -6.91
C ALA A 115 1.10 -0.36 -8.26
N THR A 116 2.31 -0.01 -8.70
CA THR A 116 2.82 -0.42 -10.01
C THR A 116 3.66 -1.68 -9.95
N PHE A 117 3.58 -2.48 -11.01
CA PHE A 117 4.20 -3.79 -11.10
C PHE A 117 5.54 -3.72 -11.82
N GLY A 118 6.63 -3.74 -11.04
CA GLY A 118 8.03 -3.82 -11.51
C GLY A 118 8.72 -5.12 -11.10
N VAL A 119 7.96 -6.22 -11.01
CA VAL A 119 8.51 -7.56 -10.74
C VAL A 119 8.93 -8.20 -12.06
N ILE A 120 10.21 -8.54 -12.19
CA ILE A 120 10.71 -9.31 -13.34
C ILE A 120 10.30 -10.76 -13.19
N THR A 121 9.58 -11.29 -14.17
CA THR A 121 9.29 -12.72 -14.33
C THR A 121 10.05 -13.23 -15.54
N ALA A 122 11.05 -14.09 -15.34
CA ALA A 122 11.96 -14.51 -16.40
C ALA A 122 12.22 -16.03 -16.39
N GLU A 123 12.51 -16.58 -17.56
CA GLU A 123 12.87 -17.98 -17.72
C GLU A 123 14.33 -18.22 -17.30
N THR A 124 15.20 -17.21 -17.46
CA THR A 124 16.62 -17.33 -17.12
C THR A 124 17.16 -16.09 -16.43
N ARG A 125 18.28 -16.26 -15.71
CA ARG A 125 19.00 -15.16 -15.07
C ARG A 125 19.48 -14.09 -16.07
N ALA A 126 19.92 -14.51 -17.26
CA ALA A 126 20.34 -13.57 -18.31
C ALA A 126 19.19 -12.66 -18.76
N GLN A 127 18.00 -13.24 -18.98
CA GLN A 127 16.81 -12.46 -19.32
C GLN A 127 16.40 -11.47 -18.22
N ALA A 128 16.60 -11.85 -16.95
CA ALA A 128 16.32 -10.97 -15.82
C ALA A 128 17.32 -9.80 -15.76
N LEU A 129 18.61 -10.05 -15.96
CA LEU A 129 19.64 -9.01 -16.02
C LEU A 129 19.42 -8.03 -17.18
N ASP A 130 19.02 -8.53 -18.35
CA ASP A 130 18.69 -7.67 -19.50
C ASP A 130 17.60 -6.65 -19.19
N ARG A 131 16.68 -6.99 -18.27
CA ARG A 131 15.55 -6.15 -17.83
C ARG A 131 15.84 -5.31 -16.59
N ALA A 132 17.04 -5.43 -16.02
CA ALA A 132 17.47 -4.75 -14.81
C ALA A 132 18.58 -3.72 -15.09
N GLY A 133 18.38 -2.92 -16.15
CA GLY A 133 19.36 -1.95 -16.66
C GLY A 133 20.29 -2.51 -17.74
N GLY A 134 19.91 -3.62 -18.36
CA GLY A 134 20.63 -4.21 -19.49
C GLY A 134 20.00 -3.81 -20.83
N ARG A 135 20.07 -4.73 -21.81
CA ARG A 135 19.66 -4.47 -23.20
C ARG A 135 18.18 -4.12 -23.37
N MET A 136 17.34 -4.55 -22.43
CA MET A 136 15.88 -4.37 -22.47
C MET A 136 15.42 -3.26 -21.52
N GLY A 137 16.32 -2.39 -21.08
CA GLY A 137 16.01 -1.29 -20.16
C GLY A 137 15.94 -1.74 -18.69
N ASN A 138 15.22 -0.98 -17.87
CA ASN A 138 15.13 -1.20 -16.43
C ASN A 138 13.67 -1.19 -15.97
N ARG A 139 13.15 -2.35 -15.54
CA ARG A 139 11.78 -2.49 -15.05
C ARG A 139 11.46 -1.67 -13.80
N GLY A 140 12.46 -1.34 -12.99
CA GLY A 140 12.29 -0.44 -11.85
C GLY A 140 12.02 1.00 -12.29
N GLU A 141 12.73 1.48 -13.30
CA GLU A 141 12.48 2.79 -13.92
C GLU A 141 11.10 2.85 -14.56
N GLU A 142 10.74 1.85 -15.37
CA GLU A 142 9.42 1.79 -16.02
C GLU A 142 8.28 1.79 -15.00
N ALA A 143 8.39 0.99 -13.94
CA ALA A 143 7.38 0.93 -12.87
C ALA A 143 7.28 2.27 -12.11
N ALA A 144 8.40 2.97 -11.90
CA ALA A 144 8.40 4.29 -11.29
C ALA A 144 7.73 5.35 -12.17
N LEU A 145 8.02 5.36 -13.48
CA LEU A 145 7.38 6.27 -14.44
C LEU A 145 5.86 6.03 -14.51
N ALA A 146 5.44 4.76 -14.55
CA ALA A 146 4.03 4.41 -14.50
C ALA A 146 3.36 4.91 -13.20
N ALA A 147 4.06 4.85 -12.07
CA ALA A 147 3.54 5.35 -10.79
C ALA A 147 3.35 6.87 -10.82
N LEU A 148 4.30 7.61 -11.41
CA LEU A 148 4.16 9.07 -11.59
C LEU A 148 2.93 9.41 -12.42
N GLU A 149 2.78 8.77 -13.57
CA GLU A 149 1.68 9.02 -14.49
C GLU A 149 0.33 8.69 -13.86
N LEU A 150 0.22 7.55 -13.17
CA LEU A 150 -1.02 7.16 -12.49
C LEU A 150 -1.42 8.14 -11.40
N VAL A 151 -0.46 8.66 -10.61
CA VAL A 151 -0.77 9.69 -9.60
C VAL A 151 -1.30 10.96 -10.26
N GLY A 152 -0.64 11.43 -11.33
CA GLY A 152 -1.09 12.59 -12.09
C GLY A 152 -2.49 12.39 -12.67
N LEU A 153 -2.72 11.24 -13.30
CA LEU A 153 -3.99 10.88 -13.93
C LEU A 153 -5.13 10.79 -12.91
N LEU A 154 -4.95 10.07 -11.80
CA LEU A 154 -6.00 9.94 -10.78
C LEU A 154 -6.33 11.28 -10.14
N ARG A 155 -5.33 12.14 -9.92
CA ARG A 155 -5.56 13.52 -9.44
C ARG A 155 -6.35 14.34 -10.46
N ALA A 156 -6.03 14.23 -11.75
CA ALA A 156 -6.77 14.93 -12.81
C ALA A 156 -8.23 14.48 -12.89
N LEU A 157 -8.49 13.16 -12.79
CA LEU A 157 -9.85 12.60 -12.79
C LEU A 157 -10.66 13.02 -11.55
N ASN A 158 -10.02 13.08 -10.39
CA ASN A 158 -10.65 13.52 -9.13
C ASN A 158 -10.84 15.05 -9.07
N GLY A 159 -9.99 15.82 -9.76
CA GLY A 159 -10.12 17.27 -9.89
C GLY A 159 -11.19 17.68 -10.92
N ALA A 160 -11.31 16.95 -12.02
CA ALA A 160 -12.34 17.18 -13.06
C ALA A 160 -13.77 16.95 -12.55
N SER A 161 -13.94 16.15 -11.49
CA SER A 161 -15.24 15.91 -10.84
C SER A 161 -15.75 17.11 -10.02
N GLY A 162 -14.95 18.17 -9.85
CA GLY A 162 -15.36 19.44 -9.22
C GLY A 162 -16.19 20.38 -10.11
N ARG A 163 -16.34 20.09 -11.42
CA ARG A 163 -16.96 21.02 -12.38
C ARG A 163 -18.31 20.58 -12.97
N ARG A 164 -18.89 19.48 -12.49
CA ARG A 164 -20.31 19.18 -12.70
C ARG A 164 -21.08 19.53 -11.43
N ARG A 165 -21.85 20.64 -11.48
CA ARG A 165 -22.95 20.88 -10.53
C ARG A 165 -23.77 19.59 -10.48
N ARG A 166 -23.70 18.85 -9.37
CA ARG A 166 -24.61 17.73 -9.12
C ARG A 166 -26.04 18.28 -9.27
N PRO A 167 -26.94 17.63 -10.04
CA PRO A 167 -28.35 17.92 -9.92
C PRO A 167 -28.72 17.74 -8.45
N ARG A 168 -29.38 18.73 -7.86
CA ARG A 168 -29.91 18.62 -6.49
C ARG A 168 -30.96 17.51 -6.50
N VAL A 169 -30.55 16.29 -6.16
CA VAL A 169 -31.48 15.19 -5.91
C VAL A 169 -32.12 15.43 -4.55
N GLY A 170 -33.40 15.79 -4.57
CA GLY A 170 -34.37 15.33 -3.57
C GLY A 170 -34.18 15.83 -2.13
N GLY A 171 -34.23 17.14 -1.91
CA GLY A 171 -34.57 17.68 -0.60
C GLY A 171 -36.04 17.39 -0.27
N ARG A 172 -36.39 16.16 0.14
CA ARG A 172 -37.71 15.89 0.76
C ARG A 172 -37.79 14.72 1.74
N GLN A 173 -36.78 13.85 1.87
CA GLN A 173 -36.90 12.68 2.78
C GLN A 173 -36.09 12.77 4.09
N ALA A 174 -35.15 13.71 4.24
CA ALA A 174 -34.37 13.86 5.48
C ALA A 174 -35.11 14.57 6.64
N ARG A 175 -36.34 15.06 6.44
CA ARG A 175 -37.10 15.81 7.47
C ARG A 175 -37.94 14.92 8.39
N ALA A 176 -38.13 13.64 8.06
CA ALA A 176 -39.01 12.74 8.81
C ALA A 176 -38.33 12.03 10.01
N VAL A 177 -37.01 11.82 9.97
CA VAL A 177 -36.30 11.07 11.03
C VAL A 177 -35.98 11.91 12.26
N ARG A 178 -35.92 13.25 12.14
CA ARG A 178 -35.60 14.15 13.25
C ARG A 178 -36.77 14.49 14.19
N ARG A 179 -37.98 13.96 13.95
CA ARG A 179 -39.17 14.26 14.75
C ARG A 179 -39.48 13.26 15.86
N ARG A 180 -38.76 12.13 15.97
CA ARG A 180 -39.04 11.08 16.98
C ARG A 180 -38.15 11.10 18.24
N VAL A 181 -37.25 12.09 18.39
CA VAL A 181 -36.34 12.17 19.55
C VAL A 181 -36.72 13.30 20.53
N LYS A 182 -37.86 13.99 20.34
CA LYS A 182 -38.26 15.17 21.13
C LYS A 182 -39.64 15.06 21.84
N ALA A 183 -39.99 13.88 22.31
CA ALA A 183 -41.01 13.69 23.35
C ALA A 183 -40.48 12.53 24.21
N GLY A 184 -39.97 12.71 25.42
CA GLY A 184 -40.56 13.41 26.56
C GLY A 184 -40.72 12.35 27.66
N THR A 185 -39.74 12.25 28.55
CA THR A 185 -39.73 11.40 29.76
C THR A 185 -40.75 11.87 30.81
N PRO A 186 -41.32 10.95 31.60
CA PRO A 186 -41.69 11.24 32.98
C PRO A 186 -40.71 10.61 33.98
N ARG A 187 -40.36 11.41 34.99
CA ARG A 187 -39.61 11.06 36.20
C ARG A 187 -40.47 10.25 37.17
N GLU A 188 -39.82 9.43 38.00
CA GLU A 188 -40.10 9.04 39.40
C GLU A 188 -39.30 7.75 39.68
N ALA A 189 -38.79 7.37 40.85
CA ALA A 189 -38.59 7.95 42.17
C ALA A 189 -37.74 6.90 42.95
N ALA A 190 -36.99 7.33 43.97
CA ALA A 190 -36.42 6.51 45.07
C ALA A 190 -35.39 5.41 44.68
N GLY A 191 -34.38 5.04 45.47
CA GLY A 191 -34.08 5.24 46.88
C GLY A 191 -32.64 4.78 47.19
N ARG A 192 -32.19 5.10 48.40
CA ARG A 192 -30.82 4.97 48.95
C ARG A 192 -30.50 3.55 49.46
N ALA A 193 -29.22 3.15 49.41
CA ALA A 193 -28.42 2.40 50.43
C ALA A 193 -27.06 2.03 49.77
N ARG A 194 -25.86 2.47 50.18
CA ARG A 194 -25.01 2.22 51.38
C ARG A 194 -24.69 0.75 51.70
N HIS A 195 -23.39 0.50 51.98
CA HIS A 195 -22.67 -0.70 52.44
C HIS A 195 -22.12 -1.61 51.31
N GLY A 196 -20.88 -2.08 51.33
CA GLY A 196 -19.81 -2.06 52.33
C GLY A 196 -18.54 -2.73 51.73
N ARG A 197 -17.48 -2.75 52.54
CA ARG A 197 -16.09 -3.16 52.25
C ARG A 197 -15.94 -4.67 51.97
N ASP A 198 -14.81 -5.04 51.34
CA ASP A 198 -13.79 -6.01 51.80
C ASP A 198 -12.88 -6.33 50.58
N GLU A 199 -11.63 -5.87 50.49
CA GLU A 199 -10.37 -6.33 51.11
C GLU A 199 -10.00 -7.82 50.92
N GLN A 200 -8.68 -8.03 50.70
CA GLN A 200 -7.89 -9.27 50.51
C GLN A 200 -7.75 -9.75 49.05
N ALA A 201 -6.62 -9.67 48.34
CA ALA A 201 -5.18 -9.85 48.63
C ALA A 201 -4.75 -11.30 48.97
N ASN A 202 -4.20 -12.02 47.97
CA ASN A 202 -3.05 -12.94 48.03
C ASN A 202 -2.79 -13.46 46.59
N GLY A 203 -1.61 -13.50 45.96
CA GLY A 203 -0.24 -13.54 46.46
C GLY A 203 0.37 -14.94 46.23
N SER A 204 1.64 -14.97 45.79
CA SER A 204 2.57 -16.12 45.67
C SER A 204 2.51 -16.95 44.38
N ALA A 205 3.59 -17.53 43.86
CA ALA A 205 5.04 -17.32 43.96
C ALA A 205 5.68 -18.22 42.87
N LEU A 206 6.79 -17.76 42.29
CA LEU A 206 7.68 -18.57 41.44
C LEU A 206 8.42 -19.63 42.27
N PRO A 207 8.87 -20.74 41.63
CA PRO A 207 10.10 -21.38 42.02
C PRO A 207 11.18 -21.28 40.93
N ARG A 208 12.42 -21.02 41.38
CA ARG A 208 13.67 -21.09 40.62
C ARG A 208 14.22 -22.52 40.62
N GLY A 209 14.93 -22.89 39.56
CA GLY A 209 16.01 -23.90 39.59
C GLY A 209 16.26 -24.58 38.24
N PRO A 210 17.41 -25.26 38.03
CA PRO A 210 18.77 -24.92 38.44
C PRO A 210 19.75 -24.83 37.23
N ALA A 211 21.02 -24.55 37.55
CA ALA A 211 22.13 -24.26 36.66
C ALA A 211 22.66 -25.44 35.82
N ALA A 212 23.35 -25.09 34.73
CA ALA A 212 24.07 -25.96 33.79
C ALA A 212 25.21 -26.78 34.43
N PRO A 213 25.67 -27.86 33.76
CA PRO A 213 27.04 -28.32 33.88
C PRO A 213 27.92 -27.81 32.72
N ALA A 214 29.16 -27.45 33.07
CA ALA A 214 30.28 -27.28 32.15
C ALA A 214 30.96 -28.64 31.86
N ARG A 215 31.82 -28.64 30.82
CA ARG A 215 32.77 -29.68 30.34
C ARG A 215 32.23 -30.49 29.14
N GLY A 216 32.98 -30.69 28.06
CA GLY A 216 34.36 -30.31 27.74
C GLY A 216 34.64 -30.52 26.25
#